data_AF-A0A6M4H8Q6-F1
#
_entry.id   AF-A0A6M4H8Q6-F1
#
_cell.length_a   1.000
_cell.length_b   1.000
_cell.length_c   1.000
_cell.angle_alpha   90.00
_cell.angle_beta   90.00
_cell.angle_gamma   90.00
#
_symmetry.space_group_name_H-M   'P 1'
#
loop_
_entity.id
_entity.type
_entity.pdbx_description
1 polymer ?
#
loop_
_entity_poly.entity_id
_entity_poly.type
_entity_poly.pdbx_seq_one_letter_code
_entity_poly.pdbx_strand_id
1 'polypeptide(L)'
;MIHKLAEHERAVIFTLGRFSGVKGPGWVVLIPAVQTMNRMDIRPVTLDLPNVTVIYRVVDPGKALLAVADFRAAMQTLTETSVKGELAGRGADALVFERKGIEDALKKRLNDAIGAWGLHVESVALKR
;
A
#
# COMPACT_ATOMS: atom_id res chain seq x y z
N MET A 1 -10.23 3.86 28.43
CA MET A 1 -9.14 2.87 28.29
C MET A 1 -8.04 3.51 27.47
N ILE A 2 -6.84 3.65 28.04
CA ILE A 2 -5.71 4.34 27.40
C ILE A 2 -4.94 3.30 26.58
N HIS A 3 -4.74 3.57 25.30
CA HIS A 3 -4.01 2.68 24.40
C HIS A 3 -2.69 3.37 24.01
N LYS A 4 -1.55 2.72 24.33
CA LYS A 4 -0.25 3.14 23.79
C LYS A 4 -0.22 2.75 22.32
N LEU A 5 -0.05 3.73 21.44
CA LEU A 5 0.25 3.52 20.03
C LEU A 5 1.76 3.43 19.89
N ALA A 6 2.26 2.40 19.22
CA ALA A 6 3.67 2.34 18.88
C ALA A 6 3.98 3.36 17.76
N GLU A 7 5.22 3.83 17.66
CA GLU A 7 5.64 4.86 16.69
C GLU A 7 5.36 4.48 15.21
N HIS A 8 5.22 3.18 14.95
CA HIS A 8 4.91 2.58 13.65
C HIS A 8 3.41 2.31 13.40
N GLU A 9 2.53 2.72 14.32
CA GLU A 9 1.08 2.60 14.17
C GLU A 9 0.47 3.99 14.08
N ARG A 10 -0.39 4.21 13.08
CA ARG A 10 -1.23 5.40 13.03
C ARG A 10 -2.66 5.05 13.37
N ALA A 11 -3.27 5.86 14.23
CA ALA A 11 -4.66 5.70 14.63
C ALA A 11 -5.56 6.53 13.71
N VAL A 12 -6.36 5.85 12.89
CA VAL A 12 -7.46 6.48 12.16
C VAL A 12 -8.67 6.51 13.09
N ILE A 13 -9.14 7.71 13.42
CA ILE A 13 -10.25 7.90 14.34
C ILE A 13 -11.52 8.20 13.56
N PHE A 14 -12.56 7.44 13.84
CA PHE A 14 -13.91 7.71 13.38
C PHE A 14 -14.74 8.22 14.55
N THR A 15 -15.50 9.29 14.32
CA THR A 15 -16.49 9.81 15.27
C THR A 15 -17.86 9.66 14.62
N LEU A 16 -18.76 8.88 15.21
CA LEU A 16 -20.11 8.62 14.67
C LEU A 16 -20.10 8.17 13.19
N GLY A 17 -19.12 7.34 12.80
CA GLY A 17 -18.97 6.87 11.43
C GLY A 17 -18.40 7.90 10.44
N ARG A 18 -18.11 9.14 10.85
CA ARG A 18 -17.37 10.12 10.04
C ARG A 18 -15.87 10.06 10.33
N PHE A 19 -15.07 10.17 9.27
CA PHE A 19 -13.63 10.33 9.38
C PHE A 19 -13.30 11.64 10.11
N SER A 20 -12.69 11.51 11.29
CA SER A 20 -12.38 12.65 12.16
C SER A 20 -10.91 13.10 12.03
N GLY A 21 -10.05 12.24 11.47
CA GLY A 21 -8.64 12.52 11.21
C GLY A 21 -7.72 11.36 11.56
N VAL A 22 -6.46 11.47 11.12
CA VAL A 22 -5.37 10.56 11.50
C VAL A 22 -4.61 11.16 12.67
N LYS A 23 -4.58 10.49 13.82
CA LYS A 23 -3.73 10.89 14.94
C LYS A 23 -2.41 10.11 14.94
N GLY A 24 -1.32 10.85 15.09
CA GLY A 24 0.03 10.31 15.25
C GLY A 24 0.26 9.66 16.62
N PRO A 25 1.48 9.14 16.87
CA PRO A 25 1.82 8.44 18.10
C PRO A 25 1.70 9.37 19.32
N GLY A 26 1.07 8.88 20.40
CA GLY A 26 0.82 9.67 21.61
C GLY A 26 -0.41 9.20 22.40
N TRP A 27 -0.81 9.97 23.41
CA TRP A 27 -2.00 9.69 24.22
C TRP A 27 -3.25 10.10 23.46
N VAL A 28 -3.97 9.11 22.90
CA VAL A 28 -5.25 9.33 22.24
C VAL A 28 -6.38 9.04 23.23
N VAL A 29 -7.05 10.11 23.70
CA VAL A 29 -8.28 9.99 24.48
C VAL A 29 -9.43 9.69 23.53
N LEU A 30 -10.03 8.50 23.70
CA LEU A 30 -11.20 8.05 22.96
C LEU A 30 -12.43 8.15 23.86
N ILE A 31 -13.50 8.76 23.36
CA ILE A 31 -14.79 8.78 24.04
C ILE A 31 -15.50 7.45 23.75
N PRO A 32 -15.67 6.55 24.76
CA PRO A 32 -16.38 5.30 24.57
C PRO A 32 -17.83 5.60 24.13
N ALA A 33 -18.37 4.78 23.22
CA ALA A 33 -19.68 4.89 22.54
C ALA A 33 -19.74 5.74 21.25
N VAL A 34 -18.87 6.75 21.08
CA VAL A 34 -18.98 7.70 19.95
C VAL A 34 -17.80 7.58 18.98
N GLN A 35 -16.64 7.15 19.48
CA GLN A 35 -15.39 7.12 18.73
C GLN A 35 -14.85 5.70 18.59
N THR A 36 -14.49 5.31 17.37
CA THR A 36 -13.77 4.06 17.07
C THR A 36 -12.39 4.39 16.52
N MET A 37 -11.41 3.54 16.85
CA MET A 37 -10.01 3.69 16.43
C MET A 37 -9.60 2.46 15.63
N ASN A 38 -9.21 2.66 14.37
CA ASN A 38 -8.52 1.64 13.58
C ASN A 38 -7.03 1.94 13.58
N ARG A 39 -6.24 0.97 14.03
CA ARG A 39 -4.78 1.03 13.95
C ARG A 39 -4.35 0.53 12.59
N MET A 40 -3.51 1.30 11.92
CA MET A 40 -2.93 0.92 10.64
C MET A 40 -1.41 0.93 10.77
N ASP A 41 -0.79 -0.18 10.38
CA ASP A 41 0.66 -0.33 10.36
C ASP A 41 1.21 0.38 9.12
N ILE A 42 2.20 1.26 9.31
CA ILE A 42 2.83 2.01 8.21
C ILE A 42 4.12 1.35 7.69
N ARG A 43 4.48 0.17 8.22
CA ARG A 43 5.67 -0.55 7.78
C ARG A 43 5.53 -1.02 6.33
N PRO A 44 6.66 -1.11 5.62
CA PRO A 44 6.67 -1.69 4.28
C PRO A 44 6.24 -3.15 4.35
N VAL A 45 5.29 -3.50 3.49
CA VAL A 45 4.78 -4.85 3.28
C VAL A 45 5.36 -5.37 1.99
N THR A 46 5.94 -6.55 2.06
CA THR A 46 6.40 -7.29 0.88
C THR A 46 5.25 -8.12 0.32
N LEU A 47 4.93 -7.88 -0.94
CA LEU A 47 4.04 -8.71 -1.74
C LEU A 47 4.88 -9.57 -2.67
N ASP A 48 4.87 -10.87 -2.40
CA ASP A 48 5.55 -11.86 -3.22
C ASP A 48 4.55 -12.53 -4.17
N LEU A 49 4.82 -12.43 -5.47
CA LEU A 49 4.08 -13.07 -6.55
C LEU A 49 5.03 -13.99 -7.33
N PRO A 50 4.52 -14.90 -8.17
CA PRO A 50 5.35 -15.86 -8.90
C PRO A 50 6.46 -15.20 -9.74
N ASN A 51 6.13 -14.09 -10.41
CA ASN A 51 7.02 -13.43 -11.38
C ASN A 51 7.65 -12.13 -10.85
N VAL A 52 7.19 -11.61 -9.71
CA VAL A 52 7.60 -10.29 -9.22
C VAL A 52 7.45 -10.18 -7.71
N THR A 53 8.34 -9.46 -7.07
CA THR A 53 8.24 -9.06 -5.67
C THR A 53 8.09 -7.54 -5.61
N VAL A 54 7.05 -7.06 -4.94
CA VAL A 54 6.75 -5.63 -4.78
C VAL A 54 6.80 -5.27 -3.30
N ILE A 55 7.55 -4.23 -2.96
CA ILE A 55 7.58 -3.67 -1.60
C ILE A 55 6.83 -2.34 -1.64
N TYR A 56 5.77 -2.23 -0.85
CA TYR A 56 4.99 -1.00 -0.73
C TYR A 56 4.73 -0.66 0.73
N ARG A 57 4.48 0.61 1.02
CA ARG A 57 4.15 1.08 2.37
C ARG A 57 2.95 2.02 2.36
N VAL A 58 2.27 2.11 3.49
CA VAL A 58 1.18 3.07 3.70
C VAL A 58 1.78 4.44 4.02
N VAL A 59 1.47 5.44 3.19
CA VAL A 59 1.88 6.84 3.43
C VAL A 59 0.75 7.60 4.14
N ASP A 60 -0.48 7.41 3.67
CA ASP A 60 -1.66 8.03 4.27
C ASP A 60 -2.66 6.95 4.73
N PRO A 61 -2.71 6.62 6.03
CA PRO A 61 -3.58 5.56 6.55
C PRO A 61 -5.06 5.95 6.52
N GLY A 62 -5.39 7.25 6.56
CA GLY A 62 -6.76 7.71 6.48
C GLY A 62 -7.34 7.46 5.09
N LYS A 63 -6.59 7.85 4.07
CA LYS A 63 -6.92 7.60 2.67
C LYS A 63 -6.88 6.12 2.33
N ALA A 64 -5.88 5.39 2.81
CA ALA A 64 -5.81 3.95 2.64
C ALA A 64 -7.10 3.30 3.14
N LEU A 65 -7.40 3.44 4.43
CA LEU A 65 -8.55 2.77 5.04
C LEU A 65 -9.90 3.06 4.35
N LEU A 66 -10.05 4.25 3.76
CA LEU A 66 -11.27 4.65 3.06
C LEU A 66 -11.30 4.25 1.58
N ALA A 67 -10.15 4.12 0.93
CA ALA A 67 -10.07 3.93 -0.51
C ALA A 67 -10.30 2.48 -0.95
N VAL A 68 -9.79 1.50 -0.18
CA VAL A 68 -9.86 0.08 -0.54
C VAL A 68 -10.08 -0.76 0.72
N ALA A 69 -11.00 -1.73 0.64
CA ALA A 69 -11.29 -2.64 1.75
C ALA A 69 -10.14 -3.64 2.00
N ASP A 70 -9.57 -4.23 0.93
CA ASP A 70 -8.43 -5.14 1.01
C ASP A 70 -7.31 -4.69 0.05
N PHE A 71 -6.32 -3.96 0.59
CA PHE A 71 -5.17 -3.49 -0.19
C PHE A 71 -4.34 -4.64 -0.74
N ARG A 72 -4.22 -5.73 0.00
CA ARG A 72 -3.35 -6.85 -0.39
C ARG A 72 -3.92 -7.54 -1.62
N ALA A 73 -5.21 -7.85 -1.60
CA ALA A 73 -5.88 -8.47 -2.75
C ALA A 73 -5.87 -7.54 -3.97
N ALA A 74 -6.21 -6.26 -3.79
CA ALA A 74 -6.20 -5.29 -4.89
C ALA A 74 -4.79 -5.11 -5.49
N MET A 75 -3.75 -5.05 -4.65
CA MET A 75 -2.35 -4.94 -5.08
C MET A 75 -1.88 -6.18 -5.83
N GLN A 76 -2.30 -7.38 -5.40
CA GLN A 76 -2.02 -8.64 -6.11
C GLN A 76 -2.55 -8.60 -7.53
N THR A 77 -3.85 -8.35 -7.69
CA THR A 77 -4.48 -8.28 -9.01
C THR A 77 -3.85 -7.20 -9.88
N LEU A 78 -3.67 -5.99 -9.34
CA LEU A 78 -3.06 -4.87 -10.07
C LEU A 78 -1.65 -5.20 -10.55
N THR A 79 -0.83 -5.81 -9.69
CA THR A 79 0.54 -6.19 -10.04
C THR A 79 0.55 -7.28 -11.10
N GLU A 80 -0.28 -8.32 -10.96
CA GLU A 80 -0.37 -9.39 -11.96
C GLU A 80 -0.82 -8.88 -13.33
N THR A 81 -1.82 -8.01 -13.38
CA THR A 81 -2.29 -7.41 -14.63
C THR A 81 -1.21 -6.51 -15.24
N SER A 82 -0.51 -5.72 -14.41
CA SER A 82 0.55 -4.82 -14.88
C SER A 82 1.73 -5.60 -15.44
N VAL A 83 2.19 -6.64 -14.74
CA VAL A 83 3.26 -7.52 -15.22
C VAL A 83 2.84 -8.21 -16.52
N LYS A 84 1.65 -8.80 -16.58
CA LYS A 84 1.15 -9.43 -17.82
C LYS A 84 1.11 -8.44 -18.99
N GLY A 85 0.68 -7.21 -18.75
CA GLY A 85 0.63 -6.16 -19.78
C GLY A 85 2.01 -5.73 -20.28
N GLU A 86 2.96 -5.48 -19.37
CA GLU A 86 4.33 -5.07 -19.74
C GLU A 86 5.12 -6.21 -20.40
N LEU A 87 4.90 -7.47 -19.99
CA LEU A 87 5.54 -8.65 -20.57
C LEU A 87 4.94 -9.03 -21.92
N ALA A 88 3.62 -8.89 -22.12
CA ALA A 88 2.98 -9.26 -23.39
C ALA A 88 3.40 -8.38 -24.57
N GLY A 89 3.78 -7.12 -24.31
CA GLY A 89 4.23 -6.18 -25.33
C GLY A 89 5.71 -6.27 -25.70
N ARG A 90 6.53 -7.03 -24.95
CA ARG A 90 7.98 -7.09 -25.11
C ARG A 90 8.43 -8.53 -25.39
N GLY A 91 9.26 -8.74 -26.41
CA GLY A 91 9.82 -10.06 -26.73
C GLY A 91 10.72 -10.59 -25.60
N ALA A 92 10.87 -11.92 -25.50
CA ALA A 92 11.63 -12.58 -24.43
C ALA A 92 13.09 -12.08 -24.29
N ASP A 93 13.73 -11.66 -25.38
CA ASP A 93 15.09 -11.08 -25.39
C ASP A 93 15.19 -9.70 -24.71
N ALA A 94 14.13 -8.90 -24.72
CA ALA A 94 14.12 -7.59 -24.09
C ALA A 94 14.19 -7.69 -22.55
N LEU A 95 13.71 -8.79 -21.98
CA LEU A 95 13.71 -9.02 -20.53
C LEU A 95 15.11 -9.19 -19.94
N VAL A 96 16.07 -9.63 -20.74
CA VAL A 96 17.44 -9.88 -20.30
C VAL A 96 18.26 -8.59 -20.31
N PHE A 97 18.06 -7.71 -21.30
CA PHE A 97 18.82 -6.48 -21.46
C PHE A 97 18.16 -5.24 -20.83
N GLU A 98 16.83 -5.20 -20.73
CA GLU A 98 16.08 -4.03 -20.23
C GLU A 98 15.41 -4.23 -18.86
N ARG A 99 15.79 -5.25 -18.06
CA ARG A 99 15.16 -5.54 -16.77
C ARG A 99 14.94 -4.30 -15.90
N LYS A 100 15.98 -3.46 -15.74
CA LYS A 100 15.88 -2.21 -14.96
C LYS A 100 14.83 -1.26 -15.53
N GLY A 101 14.75 -1.12 -16.85
CA GLY A 101 13.75 -0.28 -17.49
C GLY A 101 12.32 -0.78 -17.28
N ILE A 102 12.13 -2.10 -17.25
CA ILE A 102 10.83 -2.73 -16.98
C ILE A 102 10.45 -2.56 -15.51
N GLU A 103 11.40 -2.74 -14.59
CA GLU A 103 11.20 -2.49 -13.15
C GLU A 103 10.80 -1.03 -12.88
N ASP A 104 11.47 -0.06 -13.52
CA ASP A 104 11.11 1.36 -13.43
C ASP A 104 9.74 1.68 -14.03
N ALA A 105 9.42 1.12 -15.21
CA ALA A 105 8.12 1.28 -15.85
C ALA A 105 6.99 0.71 -14.99
N LEU A 106 7.17 -0.50 -14.45
CA LEU A 106 6.23 -1.13 -13.51
C LEU A 106 6.10 -0.29 -12.23
N LYS A 107 7.22 0.14 -11.63
CA LYS A 107 7.19 0.98 -10.43
C LYS A 107 6.39 2.26 -10.66
N LYS A 108 6.60 2.94 -11.78
CA LYS A 108 5.85 4.15 -12.14
C LYS A 108 4.35 3.86 -12.29
N ARG A 109 3.99 2.84 -13.08
CA ARG A 109 2.60 2.47 -13.34
C ARG A 109 1.84 2.05 -12.08
N LEU A 110 2.49 1.25 -11.23
CA LEU A 110 1.93 0.84 -9.94
C LEU A 110 1.77 2.05 -9.01
N ASN A 111 2.77 2.93 -8.93
CA ASN A 111 2.71 4.11 -8.07
C ASN A 111 1.61 5.11 -8.48
N ASP A 112 1.38 5.30 -9.79
CA ASP A 112 0.25 6.09 -10.31
C ASP A 112 -1.10 5.51 -9.87
N ALA A 113 -1.28 4.19 -9.96
CA ALA A 113 -2.52 3.54 -9.55
C ALA A 113 -2.76 3.58 -8.04
N ILE A 114 -1.73 3.28 -7.23
CA ILE A 114 -1.90 3.17 -5.77
C ILE A 114 -1.73 4.49 -5.01
N GLY A 115 -1.24 5.55 -5.65
CA GLY A 115 -1.21 6.89 -5.06
C GLY A 115 -2.61 7.42 -4.72
N ALA A 116 -3.63 7.00 -5.48
CA ALA A 116 -5.02 7.24 -5.14
C ALA A 116 -5.43 6.58 -3.82
N TRP A 117 -4.80 5.47 -3.43
CA TRP A 117 -5.07 4.74 -2.19
C TRP A 117 -4.20 5.20 -1.01
N GLY A 118 -3.31 6.18 -1.19
CA GLY A 118 -2.42 6.63 -0.11
C GLY A 118 -1.28 5.63 0.20
N LEU A 119 -0.97 4.76 -0.76
CA LEU A 119 0.14 3.81 -0.70
C LEU A 119 1.30 4.32 -1.58
N HIS A 120 2.51 3.84 -1.30
CA HIS A 120 3.70 4.12 -2.11
C HIS A 120 4.51 2.86 -2.36
N VAL A 121 4.93 2.65 -3.61
CA VAL A 121 5.82 1.54 -3.98
C VAL A 121 7.27 1.94 -3.75
N GLU A 122 7.95 1.25 -2.83
CA GLU A 122 9.37 1.47 -2.57
C GLU A 122 10.24 0.79 -3.62
N SER A 123 9.93 -0.46 -3.95
CA SER A 123 10.71 -1.27 -4.88
C SER A 123 9.85 -2.30 -5.61
N VAL A 124 10.24 -2.59 -6.86
CA VAL A 124 9.71 -3.69 -7.67
C VAL A 124 10.92 -4.49 -8.16
N ALA A 125 10.90 -5.80 -7.93
CA ALA A 125 11.96 -6.71 -8.35
C ALA A 125 11.35 -7.86 -9.16
N LEU A 126 11.80 -8.06 -10.39
CA LEU A 126 11.35 -9.17 -11.22
C LEU A 126 12.05 -10.48 -10.78
N LYS A 127 11.26 -11.52 -10.48
CA LYS A 127 11.78 -12.87 -10.24
C LYS A 127 12.20 -13.49 -11.58
N ARG A 128 13.31 -14.23 -11.53
CA ARG A 128 13.93 -14.90 -12.69
C ARG A 128 13.19 -16.20 -13.00
#